data_AF-A0A496N5L8-F1
#
_entry.id   AF-A0A496N5L8-F1
#
_cell.length_a   1.000
_cell.length_b   1.000
_cell.length_c   1.000
_cell.angle_alpha   90.00
_cell.angle_beta   90.00
_cell.angle_gamma   90.00
#
_symmetry.space_group_name_H-M   'P 1'
#
loop_
_entity.id
_entity.type
_entity.pdbx_description
1 polymer ?
#
loop_
_entity_poly.entity_id
_entity_poly.type
_entity_poly.pdbx_seq_one_letter_code
_entity_poly.pdbx_strand_id
1 'polypeptide(L)'
;MNRSRITRLYDRYETYRSCGLISKQIEFKTGFVQAKPVFYHLLSNNDLHLRNFSLLYPKNNIRQLAPIYDFVSVAPYPEVFNSSLLALPLLEREEGGSLAHGFNTQYGEYIGDDFVEFGENIGLNKKVIIQKLIPEITKERERVKNIYENSFMPQSHIDCVLKSYHKRLNLINVLNEPEL
;
A
#
# COMPACT_ATOMS: atom_id res chain seq x y z
N MET A 1 24.38 -5.48 19.30
CA MET A 1 22.97 -5.51 18.82
C MET A 1 22.45 -4.07 18.86
N ASN A 2 22.13 -3.47 17.69
CA ASN A 2 22.05 -2.02 17.52
C ASN A 2 20.68 -1.47 17.97
N ARG A 3 20.65 -0.51 18.93
CA ARG A 3 19.42 0.08 19.50
C ARG A 3 18.45 0.63 18.44
N SER A 4 18.96 1.09 17.30
CA SER A 4 18.18 1.63 16.19
C SER A 4 17.29 0.61 15.47
N ARG A 5 17.65 -0.68 15.47
CA ARG A 5 16.82 -1.74 14.87
C ARG A 5 15.62 -2.10 15.74
N ILE A 6 15.77 -2.02 17.07
CA ILE A 6 14.72 -2.37 18.04
C ILE A 6 13.61 -1.33 18.01
N THR A 7 13.92 -0.03 17.95
CA THR A 7 12.92 1.03 17.88
C THR A 7 12.07 0.94 16.61
N ARG A 8 12.68 0.69 15.44
CA ARG A 8 11.96 0.52 14.16
C ARG A 8 11.07 -0.73 14.12
N LEU A 9 11.43 -1.80 14.84
CA LEU A 9 10.58 -3.00 14.94
C LEU A 9 9.38 -2.75 15.87
N TYR A 10 9.60 -2.04 16.99
CA TYR A 10 8.54 -1.70 17.93
C TYR A 10 7.51 -0.73 17.34
N ASP A 11 7.97 0.29 16.58
CA ASP A 11 7.10 1.24 15.88
C ASP A 11 6.23 0.53 14.80
N ARG A 12 6.74 -0.52 14.16
CA ARG A 12 5.98 -1.30 13.17
C ARG A 12 4.91 -2.16 13.83
N TYR A 13 5.24 -2.89 14.89
CA TYR A 13 4.28 -3.76 15.61
C TYR A 13 3.10 -2.99 16.21
N GLU A 14 3.38 -1.86 16.89
CA GLU A 14 2.33 -0.97 17.38
C GLU A 14 1.54 -0.34 16.23
N THR A 15 2.15 -0.19 15.05
CA THR A 15 1.44 0.26 13.85
C THR A 15 0.42 -0.76 13.36
N TYR A 16 0.79 -2.01 13.13
CA TYR A 16 -0.17 -3.01 12.65
C TYR A 16 -1.36 -3.17 13.58
N ARG A 17 -1.06 -3.21 14.89
CA ARG A 17 -2.08 -3.23 15.93
C ARG A 17 -2.94 -1.97 15.89
N SER A 18 -2.35 -0.79 15.73
CA SER A 18 -3.08 0.49 15.61
C SER A 18 -3.93 0.56 14.34
N CYS A 19 -3.47 0.05 13.20
CA CYS A 19 -4.27 -0.06 11.98
C CYS A 19 -5.47 -0.98 12.21
N GLY A 20 -5.28 -2.12 12.89
CA GLY A 20 -6.35 -3.02 13.32
C GLY A 20 -7.33 -2.38 14.32
N LEU A 21 -6.83 -1.53 15.23
CA LEU A 21 -7.64 -0.80 16.21
C LEU A 21 -8.41 0.38 15.58
N ILE A 22 -7.79 1.15 14.69
CA ILE A 22 -8.42 2.18 13.87
C ILE A 22 -9.52 1.55 13.02
N SER A 23 -9.23 0.39 12.44
CA SER A 23 -10.19 -0.43 11.70
C SER A 23 -11.37 -0.84 12.58
N LYS A 24 -11.15 -1.26 13.83
CA LYS A 24 -12.23 -1.65 14.77
C LYS A 24 -13.03 -0.47 15.33
N GLN A 25 -12.44 0.73 15.45
CA GLN A 25 -13.10 1.91 16.03
C GLN A 25 -13.91 2.73 15.03
N ILE A 26 -13.66 2.57 13.73
CA ILE A 26 -14.43 3.22 12.68
C ILE A 26 -15.47 2.20 12.20
N GLU A 27 -16.75 2.53 12.36
CA GLU A 27 -17.87 1.70 11.93
C GLU A 27 -17.68 1.32 10.44
N PHE A 28 -17.41 0.04 10.19
CA PHE A 28 -16.93 -0.49 8.92
C PHE A 28 -18.00 -0.35 7.82
N LYS A 29 -17.97 0.75 7.08
CA LYS A 29 -18.80 0.94 5.88
C LYS A 29 -18.05 1.36 4.62
N THR A 30 -16.74 1.56 4.64
CA THR A 30 -16.02 1.98 3.43
C THR A 30 -14.71 1.21 3.25
N GLY A 31 -14.56 0.55 2.08
CA GLY A 31 -13.32 -0.11 1.62
C GLY A 31 -12.13 0.84 1.42
N PHE A 32 -12.23 2.09 1.89
CA PHE A 32 -11.26 3.17 1.66
C PHE A 32 -10.03 3.07 2.56
N VAL A 33 -10.15 2.53 3.79
CA VAL A 33 -8.99 2.31 4.68
C VAL A 33 -8.09 1.21 4.11
N GLN A 34 -8.74 0.16 3.60
CA GLN A 34 -8.13 -1.08 3.12
C GLN A 34 -7.42 -0.87 1.79
N ALA A 35 -7.91 0.03 0.94
CA ALA A 35 -7.29 0.32 -0.35
C ALA A 35 -6.04 1.23 -0.26
N LYS A 36 -5.83 1.95 0.85
CA LYS A 36 -4.72 2.92 0.99
C LYS A 36 -3.34 2.27 0.79
N PRO A 37 -2.97 1.17 1.47
CA PRO A 37 -1.67 0.52 1.26
C PRO A 37 -1.46 0.09 -0.21
N VAL A 38 -2.53 -0.37 -0.88
CA VAL A 38 -2.50 -0.76 -2.29
C VAL A 38 -2.16 0.44 -3.17
N PHE A 39 -2.84 1.59 -2.99
CA PHE A 39 -2.54 2.80 -3.78
C PHE A 39 -1.16 3.39 -3.46
N TYR A 40 -0.72 3.36 -2.20
CA TYR A 40 0.63 3.82 -1.84
C TYR A 40 1.71 2.94 -2.47
N HIS A 41 1.52 1.62 -2.48
CA HIS A 41 2.38 0.73 -3.23
C HIS A 41 2.33 1.05 -4.73
N LEU A 42 1.16 1.03 -5.37
CA LEU A 42 1.05 1.24 -6.81
C LEU A 42 1.69 2.57 -7.27
N LEU A 43 1.50 3.64 -6.51
CA LEU A 43 2.01 4.98 -6.85
C LEU A 43 3.40 5.28 -6.29
N SER A 44 4.10 4.27 -5.78
CA SER A 44 5.50 4.38 -5.34
C SER A 44 5.74 5.37 -4.21
N ASN A 45 4.86 5.38 -3.22
CA ASN A 45 5.11 6.05 -1.95
C ASN A 45 5.53 5.02 -0.90
N ASN A 46 6.82 5.00 -0.59
CA ASN A 46 7.40 4.08 0.38
C ASN A 46 7.29 4.62 1.82
N ASP A 47 6.74 5.82 2.05
CA ASP A 47 6.71 6.51 3.34
C ASP A 47 5.28 6.60 3.93
N LEU A 48 4.42 5.63 3.63
CA LEU A 48 3.14 5.50 4.34
C LEU A 48 3.42 5.11 5.79
N HIS A 49 3.46 6.06 6.72
CA HIS A 49 3.56 5.79 8.16
C HIS A 49 2.25 6.13 8.89
N LEU A 50 2.07 5.69 10.14
CA LEU A 50 0.83 5.98 10.90
C LEU A 50 0.46 7.45 10.96
N ARG A 51 1.45 8.35 10.95
CA ARG A 51 1.20 9.79 11.01
C ARG A 51 0.61 10.37 9.72
N ASN A 52 0.45 9.57 8.65
CA ASN A 52 -0.34 9.93 7.46
C ASN A 52 -1.83 9.56 7.61
N PHE A 53 -2.22 8.97 8.74
CA PHE A 53 -3.62 8.68 9.07
C PHE A 53 -4.10 9.67 10.13
N SER A 54 -5.17 10.39 9.81
CA SER A 54 -5.89 11.23 10.77
C SER A 54 -7.35 10.83 10.89
N LEU A 55 -7.91 11.11 12.06
CA LEU A 55 -9.34 10.98 12.33
C LEU A 55 -9.96 12.37 12.41
N LEU A 56 -11.09 12.52 11.75
CA LEU A 56 -12.02 13.61 11.96
C LEU A 56 -12.92 13.26 13.13
N TYR A 57 -13.23 14.25 13.95
CA TYR A 57 -14.13 14.15 15.10
C TYR A 57 -15.33 15.08 14.88
N PRO A 58 -16.32 14.69 14.06
CA PRO A 58 -17.51 15.49 13.83
C PRO A 58 -18.38 15.51 15.09
N LYS A 59 -19.27 16.51 15.19
CA LYS A 59 -20.16 16.73 16.35
C LYS A 59 -21.10 15.55 16.65
N ASN A 60 -21.32 14.66 15.70
CA ASN A 60 -22.17 13.47 15.86
C ASN A 60 -21.46 12.29 16.54
N ASN A 61 -20.22 12.46 17.02
CA ASN A 61 -19.38 11.44 17.68
C ASN A 61 -19.02 10.22 16.82
N ILE A 62 -19.39 10.20 15.54
CA ILE A 62 -18.99 9.17 14.58
C ILE A 62 -17.64 9.60 13.99
N ARG A 63 -16.56 8.96 14.45
CA ARG A 63 -15.22 9.20 13.93
C ARG A 63 -15.15 8.84 12.45
N GLN A 64 -14.50 9.68 11.66
CA GLN A 64 -14.29 9.45 10.23
C GLN A 64 -12.81 9.51 9.91
N LEU A 65 -12.35 8.77 8.90
CA LEU A 65 -11.00 9.01 8.38
C LEU A 65 -10.94 10.38 7.71
N ALA A 66 -9.86 11.09 7.98
CA ALA A 66 -9.50 12.24 7.17
C ALA A 66 -9.14 11.79 5.74
N PRO A 67 -9.29 12.69 4.74
CA PRO A 67 -8.71 12.52 3.42
C PRO A 67 -7.23 12.12 3.49
N ILE A 68 -6.74 11.46 2.44
CA ILE A 68 -5.30 11.17 2.31
C ILE A 68 -4.56 12.51 2.17
N TYR A 69 -3.48 12.65 2.93
CA TYR A 69 -2.56 13.79 2.85
C TYR A 69 -1.12 13.28 2.87
N ASP A 70 -0.19 14.16 2.53
CA ASP A 70 1.25 13.86 2.54
C ASP A 70 1.58 12.63 1.68
N PHE A 71 1.06 12.66 0.44
CA PHE A 71 1.34 11.66 -0.57
C PHE A 71 2.42 12.18 -1.50
N VAL A 72 3.58 11.51 -1.52
CA VAL A 72 4.69 11.83 -2.40
C VAL A 72 5.20 10.56 -3.05
N SER A 73 5.19 10.50 -4.38
CA SER A 73 5.85 9.40 -5.07
C SER A 73 7.36 9.59 -4.99
N VAL A 74 8.07 8.59 -4.49
CA VAL A 74 9.54 8.62 -4.39
C VAL A 74 10.21 7.98 -5.60
N ALA A 75 9.44 7.47 -6.57
CA ALA A 75 9.97 6.88 -7.81
C ALA A 75 10.96 7.78 -8.58
N PRO A 76 10.81 9.12 -8.63
CA PRO A 76 11.80 10.00 -9.25
C PRO A 76 13.14 10.11 -8.50
N TYR A 77 13.25 9.56 -7.29
CA TYR A 77 14.43 9.65 -6.44
C TYR A 77 14.99 8.23 -6.16
N PRO A 78 15.81 7.66 -7.06
CA PRO A 78 16.21 6.25 -7.00
C PRO A 78 16.91 5.83 -5.70
N GLU A 79 17.71 6.73 -5.11
CA GLU A 79 18.39 6.48 -3.85
C GLU A 79 17.40 6.21 -2.71
N VAL A 80 16.27 6.92 -2.71
CA VAL A 80 15.19 6.72 -1.72
C VAL A 80 14.32 5.53 -2.12
N PHE A 81 13.91 5.47 -3.40
CA PHE A 81 13.00 4.44 -3.92
C PHE A 81 13.54 3.01 -3.73
N ASN A 82 14.85 2.82 -3.93
CA ASN A 82 15.48 1.50 -3.81
C ASN A 82 15.95 1.17 -2.38
N SER A 83 15.91 2.14 -1.45
CA SER A 83 16.42 1.94 -0.08
C SER A 83 15.45 1.19 0.84
N SER A 84 14.17 1.12 0.48
CA SER A 84 13.12 0.55 1.33
C SER A 84 11.91 0.11 0.51
N LEU A 85 11.16 -0.88 1.03
CA LEU A 85 9.94 -1.40 0.39
C LEU A 85 8.74 -0.48 0.68
N LEU A 86 8.10 -0.66 1.84
CA LEU A 86 7.06 0.21 2.38
C LEU A 86 7.38 0.48 3.85
N ALA A 87 7.09 1.70 4.33
CA ALA A 87 7.26 2.08 5.72
C ALA A 87 6.39 1.21 6.64
N LEU A 88 5.16 0.92 6.19
CA LEU A 88 4.32 -0.13 6.77
C LEU A 88 4.38 -1.37 5.89
N PRO A 89 4.78 -2.53 6.47
CA PRO A 89 4.67 -3.78 5.76
C PRO A 89 3.25 -4.03 5.25
N LEU A 90 3.11 -4.91 4.25
CA LEU A 90 1.81 -5.29 3.71
C LEU A 90 1.20 -6.43 4.51
N LEU A 91 2.01 -7.40 4.94
CA LEU A 91 1.61 -8.57 5.71
C LEU A 91 2.26 -8.63 7.09
N GLU A 92 1.54 -9.17 8.09
CA GLU A 92 2.03 -9.35 9.47
C GLU A 92 3.34 -10.15 9.53
N ARG A 93 3.50 -11.15 8.65
CA ARG A 93 4.72 -11.97 8.55
C ARG A 93 6.00 -11.15 8.30
N GLU A 94 5.86 -9.98 7.68
CA GLU A 94 6.97 -9.07 7.36
C GLU A 94 7.48 -8.30 8.59
N GLU A 95 6.70 -8.24 9.67
CA GLU A 95 7.19 -7.75 10.96
C GLU A 95 8.16 -8.74 11.62
N GLY A 96 7.92 -10.04 11.42
CA GLY A 96 8.76 -11.14 11.89
C GLY A 96 10.06 -11.33 11.11
N GLY A 97 10.27 -10.54 10.05
CA GLY A 97 11.44 -10.62 9.18
C GLY A 97 11.30 -11.60 8.00
N SER A 98 10.14 -12.22 7.83
CA SER A 98 9.82 -13.05 6.66
C SER A 98 9.29 -12.18 5.52
N LEU A 99 9.73 -12.40 4.29
CA LEU A 99 9.21 -11.64 3.15
C LEU A 99 7.84 -12.14 2.71
N ALA A 100 7.08 -11.28 2.02
CA ALA A 100 5.88 -11.68 1.31
C ALA A 100 6.18 -12.70 0.20
N HIS A 101 5.17 -13.48 -0.20
CA HIS A 101 5.33 -14.57 -1.16
C HIS A 101 5.94 -14.10 -2.48
N GLY A 102 5.51 -12.94 -3.00
CA GLY A 102 6.04 -12.37 -4.24
C GLY A 102 7.57 -12.19 -4.28
N PHE A 103 8.22 -12.00 -3.13
CA PHE A 103 9.68 -11.92 -3.04
C PHE A 103 10.41 -13.25 -3.25
N ASN A 104 9.72 -14.38 -3.09
CA ASN A 104 10.26 -15.73 -3.35
C ASN A 104 9.94 -16.22 -4.77
N THR A 105 9.33 -15.38 -5.60
CA THR A 105 9.01 -15.69 -7.00
C THR A 105 10.03 -15.06 -7.95
N GLN A 106 9.88 -15.31 -9.26
CA GLN A 106 10.69 -14.65 -10.30
C GLN A 106 10.57 -13.11 -10.30
N TYR A 107 9.56 -12.53 -9.65
CA TYR A 107 9.34 -11.09 -9.62
C TYR A 107 10.16 -10.37 -8.54
N GLY A 108 10.48 -11.04 -7.43
CA GLY A 108 11.26 -10.47 -6.34
C GLY A 108 10.62 -9.23 -5.69
N GLU A 109 9.30 -9.04 -5.83
CA GLU A 109 8.53 -7.89 -5.35
C GLU A 109 7.09 -8.32 -5.04
N TYR A 110 6.29 -7.44 -4.43
CA TYR A 110 4.88 -7.72 -4.19
C TYR A 110 4.11 -8.01 -5.49
N ILE A 111 3.30 -9.06 -5.47
CA ILE A 111 2.42 -9.49 -6.55
C ILE A 111 0.96 -9.61 -6.07
N GLY A 112 0.03 -9.91 -6.98
CA GLY A 112 -1.39 -10.04 -6.68
C GLY A 112 -1.70 -11.01 -5.54
N ASP A 113 -0.95 -12.12 -5.40
CA ASP A 113 -1.10 -13.06 -4.29
C ASP A 113 -0.93 -12.39 -2.91
N ASP A 114 0.05 -11.48 -2.78
CA ASP A 114 0.30 -10.77 -1.52
C ASP A 114 -0.86 -9.81 -1.16
N PHE A 115 -1.47 -9.19 -2.17
CA PHE A 115 -2.64 -8.32 -1.98
C PHE A 115 -3.92 -9.10 -1.70
N VAL A 116 -4.04 -10.32 -2.23
CA VAL A 116 -5.12 -11.24 -1.88
C VAL A 116 -4.98 -11.69 -0.43
N GLU A 117 -3.78 -12.10 -0.01
CA GLU A 117 -3.51 -12.46 1.38
C GLU A 117 -3.83 -11.28 2.33
N PHE A 118 -3.35 -10.08 1.99
CA PHE A 118 -3.66 -8.87 2.76
C PHE A 118 -5.17 -8.66 2.91
N GLY A 119 -5.92 -8.77 1.80
CA GLY A 119 -7.36 -8.60 1.81
C GLY A 119 -8.09 -9.68 2.63
N GLU A 120 -7.66 -10.94 2.56
CA GLU A 120 -8.23 -12.02 3.37
C GLU A 120 -7.96 -11.80 4.87
N ASN A 121 -6.74 -11.36 5.23
CA ASN A 121 -6.34 -11.08 6.62
C ASN A 121 -7.14 -9.95 7.27
N ILE A 122 -7.63 -8.99 6.48
CA ILE A 122 -8.51 -7.90 6.96
C ILE A 122 -10.02 -8.22 6.83
N GLY A 123 -10.35 -9.46 6.44
CA GLY A 123 -11.73 -9.97 6.43
C GLY A 123 -12.49 -9.82 5.11
N LEU A 124 -11.81 -9.53 4.00
CA LEU A 124 -12.42 -9.52 2.67
C LEU A 124 -12.50 -10.93 2.08
N ASN A 125 -13.53 -11.16 1.26
CA ASN A 125 -13.67 -12.42 0.54
C ASN A 125 -12.71 -12.47 -0.67
N LYS A 126 -11.93 -13.54 -0.80
CA LYS A 126 -11.01 -13.79 -1.93
C LYS A 126 -11.63 -13.55 -3.30
N LYS A 127 -12.85 -14.05 -3.54
CA LYS A 127 -13.54 -13.85 -4.82
C LYS A 127 -13.85 -12.38 -5.07
N VAL A 128 -14.24 -11.63 -4.03
CA VAL A 128 -14.49 -10.18 -4.14
C VAL A 128 -13.19 -9.44 -4.47
N ILE A 129 -12.06 -9.81 -3.85
CA ILE A 129 -10.77 -9.19 -4.14
C ILE A 129 -10.40 -9.40 -5.62
N ILE A 130 -10.40 -10.66 -6.06
CA ILE A 130 -9.94 -11.06 -7.39
C ILE A 130 -10.91 -10.59 -8.48
N GLN A 131 -12.22 -10.77 -8.29
CA GLN A 131 -13.21 -10.53 -9.35
C GLN A 131 -13.75 -9.10 -9.37
N LYS A 132 -13.53 -8.31 -8.32
CA LYS A 132 -14.05 -6.94 -8.22
C LYS A 132 -12.97 -5.92 -7.90
N LEU A 133 -12.26 -6.05 -6.78
CA LEU A 133 -11.35 -4.99 -6.32
C LEU A 133 -10.15 -4.79 -7.25
N ILE A 134 -9.44 -5.87 -7.60
CA ILE A 134 -8.30 -5.81 -8.52
C ILE A 134 -8.71 -5.25 -9.91
N PRO A 135 -9.81 -5.72 -10.53
CA PRO A 135 -10.31 -5.13 -11.77
C PRO A 135 -10.67 -3.64 -11.65
N GLU A 136 -11.33 -3.21 -10.58
CA GLU A 136 -11.67 -1.79 -10.38
C GLU A 136 -10.42 -0.91 -10.25
N ILE A 137 -9.41 -1.37 -9.51
CA ILE A 137 -8.11 -0.68 -9.42
C ILE A 137 -7.45 -0.58 -10.81
N THR A 138 -7.48 -1.66 -11.58
CA THR A 138 -6.89 -1.70 -12.93
C THR A 138 -7.60 -0.76 -13.89
N LYS A 139 -8.92 -0.55 -13.75
CA LYS A 139 -9.70 0.39 -14.58
C LYS A 139 -9.31 1.85 -14.36
N GLU A 140 -8.77 2.21 -13.20
CA GLU A 140 -8.34 3.58 -12.90
C GLU A 140 -7.04 3.99 -13.63
N ARG A 141 -6.40 3.07 -14.38
CA ARG A 141 -5.13 3.29 -15.08
C ARG A 141 -5.08 4.60 -15.88
N GLU A 142 -6.07 4.81 -16.73
CA GLU A 142 -6.09 5.98 -17.63
C GLU A 142 -6.38 7.27 -16.85
N ARG A 143 -7.17 7.19 -15.77
CA ARG A 143 -7.42 8.33 -14.88
C ARG A 143 -6.15 8.74 -14.14
N VAL A 144 -5.40 7.78 -13.60
CA VAL A 144 -4.11 8.04 -12.94
C VAL A 144 -3.13 8.68 -13.91
N LYS A 145 -2.99 8.09 -15.11
CA LYS A 145 -2.15 8.64 -16.18
C LYS A 145 -2.49 10.10 -16.50
N ASN A 146 -3.78 10.37 -16.72
CA ASN A 146 -4.28 11.71 -17.02
C ASN A 146 -3.96 12.72 -15.90
N ILE A 147 -4.13 12.34 -14.63
CA ILE A 147 -3.79 13.21 -13.49
C ILE A 147 -2.31 13.61 -13.50
N TYR A 148 -1.40 12.67 -13.73
CA TYR A 148 0.04 12.98 -13.77
C TYR A 148 0.42 13.80 -15.00
N GLU A 149 -0.09 13.45 -16.19
CA GLU A 149 0.19 14.16 -17.44
C GLU A 149 -0.31 15.61 -17.42
N ASN A 150 -1.37 15.91 -16.65
CA ASN A 150 -1.90 17.27 -16.48
C ASN A 150 -1.44 17.94 -15.17
N SER A 151 -0.44 17.37 -14.49
CA SER A 151 0.15 17.97 -13.29
C SER A 151 1.27 18.98 -13.63
N PHE A 152 1.70 19.74 -12.63
CA PHE A 152 2.88 20.61 -12.74
C PHE A 152 4.21 19.87 -12.55
N MET A 153 4.20 18.53 -12.51
CA MET A 153 5.40 17.74 -12.27
C MET A 153 6.30 17.74 -13.52
N PRO A 154 7.64 17.78 -13.39
CA PRO A 154 8.53 17.67 -14.54
C PRO A 154 8.29 16.37 -15.31
N GLN A 155 8.39 16.43 -16.65
CA GLN A 155 8.12 15.27 -17.51
C GLN A 155 8.95 14.04 -17.14
N SER A 156 10.24 14.23 -16.83
CA SER A 156 11.12 13.14 -16.39
C SER A 156 10.61 12.43 -15.13
N HIS A 157 10.05 13.18 -14.18
CA HIS A 157 9.47 12.61 -12.98
C HIS A 157 8.15 11.90 -13.31
N ILE A 158 7.32 12.46 -14.19
CA ILE A 158 6.07 11.83 -14.64
C ILE A 158 6.37 10.46 -15.24
N ASP A 159 7.37 10.39 -16.12
CA ASP A 159 7.80 9.15 -16.76
C ASP A 159 8.27 8.11 -15.73
N CYS A 160 9.05 8.53 -14.72
CA CYS A 160 9.46 7.65 -13.61
C CYS A 160 8.26 7.08 -12.84
N VAL A 161 7.31 7.93 -12.48
CA VAL A 161 6.13 7.51 -11.71
C VAL A 161 5.24 6.59 -12.52
N LEU A 162 4.91 6.94 -13.76
CA LEU A 162 4.05 6.13 -14.61
C LEU A 162 4.71 4.80 -14.99
N LYS A 163 6.02 4.77 -15.22
CA LYS A 163 6.76 3.51 -15.42
C LYS A 163 6.63 2.57 -14.22
N SER A 164 6.85 3.09 -13.01
CA SER A 164 6.72 2.30 -11.78
C SER A 164 5.27 1.86 -11.55
N TYR A 165 4.32 2.77 -11.72
CA TYR A 165 2.89 2.48 -11.59
C TYR A 165 2.43 1.39 -12.55
N HIS A 166 2.80 1.46 -13.83
CA HIS A 166 2.44 0.43 -14.81
C HIS A 166 3.06 -0.92 -14.49
N LYS A 167 4.32 -0.95 -14.04
CA LYS A 167 4.96 -2.19 -13.57
C LYS A 167 4.16 -2.80 -12.43
N ARG A 168 3.90 -2.05 -11.36
CA ARG A 168 3.20 -2.53 -10.15
C ARG A 168 1.74 -2.90 -10.44
N LEU A 169 1.07 -2.17 -11.34
CA LEU A 169 -0.29 -2.47 -11.79
C LEU A 169 -0.36 -3.78 -12.60
N ASN A 170 0.69 -4.15 -13.32
CA ASN A 170 0.74 -5.47 -13.96
C ASN A 170 0.94 -6.58 -12.91
N LEU A 171 1.80 -6.34 -11.92
CA LEU A 171 2.09 -7.32 -10.85
C LEU A 171 0.88 -7.63 -9.97
N ILE A 172 -0.01 -6.67 -9.73
CA ILE A 172 -1.24 -6.92 -8.94
C ILE A 172 -2.18 -7.94 -9.61
N ASN A 173 -2.00 -8.22 -10.90
CA ASN A 173 -2.78 -9.20 -11.66
C ASN A 173 -2.11 -10.59 -11.71
N VAL A 174 -0.90 -10.74 -11.16
CA VAL A 174 -0.19 -12.02 -11.04
C VAL A 174 -0.77 -12.77 -9.84
N LEU A 175 -1.36 -13.93 -10.09
CA LEU A 175 -2.06 -14.75 -9.09
C LEU A 175 -1.67 -16.21 -9.24
N ASN A 176 -1.54 -16.91 -8.11
CA ASN A 176 -1.12 -18.30 -7.98
C ASN A 176 0.28 -18.54 -8.59
N GLU A 177 1.19 -17.58 -8.42
CA GLU A 177 2.57 -17.73 -8.86
C GLU A 177 3.29 -18.79 -7.99
N PRO A 178 4.11 -19.69 -8.56
CA PRO A 178 4.91 -20.60 -7.75
C PRO A 178 6.17 -19.93 -7.18
N GLU A 179 6.62 -20.38 -6.00
CA GLU A 179 7.95 -20.04 -5.48
C GLU A 179 9.07 -20.67 -6.33
N LEU A 180 10.24 -20.02 -6.33
CA LEU A 180 11.47 -20.48 -7.01
C LEU A 180 12.22 -21.59 -6.25
#